data_AF-A0AA87DPX1-F1
#
_entry.id   AF-A0AA87DPX1-F1
#
_cell.length_a   1.000
_cell.length_b   1.000
_cell.length_c   1.000
_cell.angle_alpha   90.00
_cell.angle_beta   90.00
_cell.angle_gamma   90.00
#
_symmetry.space_group_name_H-M   'P 1'
#
loop_
_entity.id
_entity.type
_entity.pdbx_description
1 polymer ?
#
loop_
_entity_poly.entity_id
_entity_poly.type
_entity_poly.pdbx_seq_one_letter_code
_entity_poly.pdbx_strand_id
1 'polypeptide(L)'
;DNATTNAAVEQAKADGATSVDSVNPTAQAKPAAKEAIDDALKAKNDTIDANNDLTDEEKTAAKADAKAKADAAKTAIDNATTNAAVEQAKADGATSVDSVNPTPVAKPAAKKR
;
A
#
# COMPACT_ATOMS: atom_id res chain seq x y z
N ASP A 1 -48.29 25.44 11.35
CA ASP A 1 -47.08 25.42 10.52
C ASP A 1 -46.06 24.44 11.04
N ASN A 2 -45.81 23.39 10.25
CA ASN A 2 -44.97 22.23 10.52
C ASN A 2 -43.58 22.44 9.87
N ALA A 3 -42.82 23.42 10.37
CA ALA A 3 -41.62 23.94 9.69
C ALA A 3 -40.33 23.82 10.53
N THR A 4 -40.12 22.72 11.24
CA THR A 4 -38.91 22.54 12.07
C THR A 4 -38.12 21.25 11.81
N THR A 5 -38.51 20.44 10.83
CA THR A 5 -38.08 19.03 10.78
C THR A 5 -37.09 18.65 9.68
N ASN A 6 -36.77 19.53 8.72
CA ASN A 6 -35.82 19.16 7.65
C ASN A 6 -34.36 19.50 7.96
N ALA A 7 -34.06 20.70 8.46
CA ALA A 7 -32.68 21.10 8.78
C ALA A 7 -32.08 20.29 9.94
N ALA A 8 -32.89 19.95 10.95
CA ALA A 8 -32.46 19.12 12.07
C ALA A 8 -32.21 17.66 11.66
N VAL A 9 -32.97 17.14 10.68
CA VAL A 9 -32.76 15.77 10.15
C VAL A 9 -31.50 15.72 9.31
N GLU A 10 -31.20 16.74 8.50
CA GLU A 10 -29.94 16.81 7.76
C GLU A 10 -28.72 16.94 8.68
N GLN A 11 -28.79 17.78 9.71
CA GLN A 11 -27.75 17.91 10.73
C GLN A 11 -27.53 16.59 11.48
N ALA A 12 -28.61 15.93 11.93
CA ALA A 12 -28.50 14.63 12.61
C ALA A 12 -27.96 13.52 11.69
N LYS A 13 -28.20 13.60 10.37
CA LYS A 13 -27.65 12.65 9.38
C LYS A 13 -26.16 12.87 9.16
N ALA A 14 -25.73 14.13 9.09
CA ALA A 14 -24.33 14.52 8.95
C ALA A 14 -23.54 14.17 10.22
N ASP A 15 -24.03 14.57 11.39
CA ASP A 15 -23.41 14.26 12.69
C ASP A 15 -23.43 12.76 12.98
N GLY A 16 -24.49 12.06 12.56
CA GLY A 16 -24.58 10.60 12.61
C GLY A 16 -23.51 9.92 11.74
N ALA A 17 -23.29 10.38 10.51
CA ALA A 17 -22.25 9.85 9.64
C ALA A 17 -20.84 10.13 10.18
N THR A 18 -20.57 11.35 10.66
CA THR A 18 -19.27 11.71 11.26
C THR A 18 -19.01 10.97 12.58
N SER A 19 -20.07 10.75 13.38
CA SER A 19 -19.99 9.94 14.61
C SER A 19 -19.73 8.46 14.29
N VAL A 20 -20.35 7.92 13.23
CA VAL A 20 -20.13 6.55 12.75
C VAL A 20 -18.69 6.36 12.21
N ASP A 21 -18.14 7.34 11.50
CA ASP A 21 -16.76 7.34 11.04
C ASP A 21 -15.75 7.42 12.21
N SER A 22 -16.11 8.13 13.29
CA SER A 22 -15.31 8.21 14.52
C SER A 22 -15.36 6.94 15.38
N VAL A 23 -16.38 6.07 15.24
CA VAL A 23 -16.47 4.82 16.03
C VAL A 23 -15.80 3.62 15.37
N ASN A 24 -15.38 3.71 14.11
CA ASN A 24 -14.56 2.65 13.49
C ASN A 24 -13.46 3.19 12.55
N PRO A 25 -12.57 4.08 13.04
CA PRO A 25 -11.56 4.72 12.20
C PRO A 25 -10.56 3.72 11.58
N THR A 26 -10.50 2.49 12.11
CA THR A 26 -9.73 1.38 11.51
C THR A 26 -10.29 0.93 10.17
N ALA A 27 -11.61 0.99 9.95
CA ALA A 27 -12.24 0.58 8.70
C ALA A 27 -11.92 1.52 7.53
N GLN A 28 -11.70 2.81 7.78
CA GLN A 28 -11.23 3.75 6.76
C GLN A 28 -9.71 3.76 6.61
N ALA A 29 -8.97 3.59 7.71
CA ALA A 29 -7.51 3.57 7.69
C ALA A 29 -6.95 2.38 6.90
N LYS A 30 -7.59 1.21 6.98
CA LYS A 30 -7.12 -0.02 6.30
C LYS A 30 -7.13 0.09 4.76
N PRO A 31 -8.21 0.52 4.08
CA PRO A 31 -8.20 0.73 2.63
C PRO A 31 -7.12 1.72 2.18
N ALA A 32 -7.02 2.89 2.82
CA ALA A 32 -6.02 3.90 2.48
C ALA A 32 -4.58 3.40 2.69
N ALA A 33 -4.35 2.61 3.76
CA ALA A 33 -3.06 1.98 4.01
C ALA A 33 -2.71 0.95 2.92
N LYS A 34 -3.68 0.13 2.47
CA LYS A 34 -3.44 -0.84 1.39
C LYS A 34 -3.17 -0.17 0.05
N GLU A 35 -3.89 0.91 -0.27
CA GLU A 35 -3.66 1.70 -1.47
C GLU A 35 -2.23 2.28 -1.48
N ALA A 36 -1.78 2.82 -0.35
CA ALA A 36 -0.39 3.30 -0.22
C ALA A 36 0.66 2.18 -0.45
N ILE A 37 0.36 0.94 -0.06
CA ILE A 37 1.22 -0.22 -0.35
C ILE A 37 1.20 -0.57 -1.84
N ASP A 38 0.04 -0.48 -2.50
CA ASP A 38 -0.09 -0.69 -3.94
C ASP A 38 0.68 0.34 -4.75
N ASP A 39 0.61 1.62 -4.37
CA ASP A 39 1.37 2.70 -5.00
C ASP A 39 2.88 2.51 -4.83
N ALA A 40 3.32 2.13 -3.62
CA ALA A 40 4.73 1.82 -3.36
C ALA A 40 5.21 0.63 -4.21
N LEU A 41 4.41 -0.43 -4.31
CA LEU A 41 4.71 -1.59 -5.15
C LEU A 41 4.80 -1.19 -6.63
N LYS A 42 3.87 -0.38 -7.12
CA LYS A 42 3.87 0.10 -8.50
C LYS A 42 5.13 0.92 -8.80
N ALA A 43 5.43 1.91 -7.96
CA ALA A 43 6.63 2.74 -8.11
C ALA A 43 7.92 1.88 -8.10
N LYS A 44 7.94 0.84 -7.27
CA LYS A 44 9.07 -0.08 -7.21
C LYS A 44 9.22 -0.92 -8.48
N ASN A 45 8.11 -1.46 -8.98
CA ASN A 45 8.08 -2.20 -10.23
C ASN A 45 8.53 -1.33 -11.42
N ASP A 46 8.05 -0.09 -11.49
CA ASP A 46 8.45 0.88 -12.52
C ASP A 46 9.96 1.15 -12.47
N THR A 47 10.53 1.28 -11.27
CA THR A 47 11.98 1.45 -11.07
C THR A 47 12.78 0.22 -11.53
N ILE A 48 12.29 -0.99 -11.23
CA ILE A 48 12.90 -2.25 -11.67
C ILE A 48 12.84 -2.38 -13.20
N ASP A 49 11.71 -2.02 -13.80
CA ASP A 49 11.52 -2.10 -15.25
C ASP A 49 12.41 -1.14 -16.02
N ALA A 50 12.61 0.07 -15.49
CA ALA A 50 13.51 1.08 -16.03
C ALA A 50 15.01 0.71 -15.90
N ASN A 51 15.37 -0.27 -15.05
CA ASN A 51 16.75 -0.67 -14.86
C ASN A 51 17.25 -1.53 -16.06
N ASN A 52 18.11 -0.95 -16.90
CA ASN A 52 18.65 -1.60 -18.10
C ASN A 52 19.84 -2.54 -17.82
N ASP A 53 20.36 -2.55 -16.60
CA ASP A 53 21.46 -3.44 -16.23
C ASP A 53 20.98 -4.86 -15.91
N LEU A 54 19.70 -5.01 -15.56
CA LEU A 54 19.07 -6.29 -15.22
C LEU A 54 18.58 -7.06 -16.45
N THR A 55 18.62 -8.39 -16.37
CA THR A 55 17.90 -9.26 -17.31
C THR A 55 16.41 -9.33 -16.99
N ASP A 56 15.61 -9.84 -17.91
CA ASP A 56 14.17 -10.01 -17.72
C ASP A 56 13.86 -11.00 -16.58
N GLU A 57 14.69 -12.04 -16.41
CA GLU A 57 14.58 -12.99 -15.30
C GLU A 57 14.84 -12.31 -13.95
N GLU A 58 15.86 -11.45 -13.88
CA GLU A 58 16.19 -10.70 -12.65
C GLU A 58 15.09 -9.69 -12.31
N LYS A 59 14.56 -9.00 -13.32
CA LYS A 59 13.40 -8.11 -13.14
C LYS A 59 12.19 -8.88 -12.64
N THR A 60 11.92 -10.05 -13.21
CA THR A 60 10.79 -10.90 -12.82
C THR A 60 10.93 -11.36 -11.37
N ALA A 61 12.11 -11.82 -10.98
CA ALA A 61 12.38 -12.24 -9.60
C ALA A 61 12.24 -11.07 -8.61
N ALA A 62 12.76 -9.89 -8.96
CA ALA A 62 12.67 -8.69 -8.12
C ALA A 62 11.21 -8.23 -7.93
N LYS A 63 10.41 -8.21 -9.01
CA LYS A 63 8.99 -7.86 -8.94
C LYS A 63 8.18 -8.87 -8.13
N ALA A 64 8.51 -10.15 -8.24
CA ALA A 64 7.88 -11.19 -7.41
C ALA A 64 8.20 -11.01 -5.92
N ASP A 65 9.45 -10.68 -5.57
CA ASP A 65 9.85 -10.39 -4.20
C ASP A 65 9.18 -9.12 -3.65
N ALA A 66 9.14 -8.04 -4.43
CA ALA A 66 8.42 -6.82 -4.06
C ALA A 66 6.92 -7.08 -3.83
N LYS A 67 6.29 -7.87 -4.72
CA LYS A 67 4.89 -8.27 -4.57
C LYS A 67 4.66 -9.09 -3.30
N ALA A 68 5.52 -10.06 -3.00
CA ALA A 68 5.40 -10.88 -1.79
C ALA A 68 5.46 -10.02 -0.52
N LYS A 69 6.36 -9.03 -0.47
CA LYS A 69 6.45 -8.06 0.63
C LYS A 69 5.21 -7.18 0.76
N ALA A 70 4.67 -6.71 -0.37
CA ALA A 70 3.44 -5.93 -0.40
C ALA A 70 2.24 -6.74 0.11
N ASP A 71 2.11 -8.00 -0.32
CA ASP A 71 1.03 -8.90 0.12
C ASP A 71 1.13 -9.21 1.62
N ALA A 72 2.35 -9.40 2.14
CA ALA A 72 2.59 -9.56 3.58
C ALA A 72 2.19 -8.30 4.38
N ALA A 73 2.52 -7.11 3.88
CA ALA A 73 2.12 -5.85 4.49
C ALA A 73 0.59 -5.67 4.52
N LYS A 74 -0.11 -5.99 3.42
CA LYS A 74 -1.57 -5.93 3.35
C LYS A 74 -2.23 -6.89 4.34
N THR A 75 -1.68 -8.09 4.48
CA THR A 75 -2.13 -9.06 5.49
C THR A 75 -1.95 -8.52 6.91
N ALA A 76 -0.82 -7.85 7.20
CA ALA A 76 -0.61 -7.19 8.49
C ALA A 76 -1.61 -6.05 8.74
N ILE A 77 -1.91 -5.23 7.72
CA ILE A 77 -2.94 -4.18 7.78
C ILE A 77 -4.34 -4.78 8.03
N ASP A 78 -4.67 -5.91 7.39
CA ASP A 78 -5.94 -6.62 7.63
C ASP A 78 -6.06 -7.12 9.07
N ASN A 79 -4.97 -7.66 9.62
CA ASN A 79 -4.92 -8.18 10.98
C ASN A 79 -4.81 -7.10 12.06
N ALA A 80 -4.46 -5.86 11.70
CA ALA A 80 -4.34 -4.76 12.65
C ALA A 80 -5.69 -4.44 13.31
N THR A 81 -5.71 -4.31 14.63
CA THR A 81 -6.93 -4.02 15.42
C THR A 81 -7.05 -2.56 15.85
N THR A 82 -6.00 -1.76 15.63
CA THR A 82 -5.94 -0.34 15.99
C THR A 82 -5.37 0.49 14.84
N ASN A 83 -5.66 1.80 14.82
CA ASN A 83 -5.11 2.70 13.79
C ASN A 83 -3.58 2.78 13.86
N ALA A 84 -3.02 2.83 15.08
CA ALA A 84 -1.57 2.83 15.25
C ALA A 84 -0.93 1.56 14.65
N ALA A 85 -1.56 0.40 14.81
CA ALA A 85 -1.08 -0.83 14.18
C ALA A 85 -1.24 -0.80 12.64
N VAL A 86 -2.30 -0.18 12.10
CA VAL A 86 -2.45 0.03 10.66
C VAL A 86 -1.36 0.96 10.11
N GLU A 87 -1.08 2.07 10.78
CA GLU A 87 -0.03 3.01 10.41
C GLU A 87 1.36 2.38 10.47
N GLN A 88 1.65 1.60 11.52
CA GLN A 88 2.90 0.87 11.65
C GLN A 88 3.05 -0.17 10.53
N ALA A 89 2.03 -1.00 10.30
CA ALA A 89 2.05 -2.02 9.24
C ALA A 89 2.21 -1.40 7.85
N LYS A 90 1.61 -0.24 7.60
CA LYS A 90 1.80 0.55 6.38
C LYS A 90 3.26 1.02 6.24
N ALA A 91 3.83 1.62 7.29
CA ALA A 91 5.20 2.14 7.26
C ALA A 91 6.24 1.04 7.07
N ASP A 92 6.10 -0.07 7.81
CA ASP A 92 6.96 -1.24 7.70
C ASP A 92 6.81 -1.90 6.32
N GLY A 93 5.58 -2.00 5.83
CA GLY A 93 5.28 -2.53 4.51
C GLY A 93 5.90 -1.73 3.37
N ALA A 94 5.74 -0.41 3.39
CA ALA A 94 6.33 0.48 2.39
C ALA A 94 7.88 0.38 2.40
N THR A 95 8.49 0.38 3.58
CA THR A 95 9.94 0.20 3.75
C THR A 95 10.40 -1.16 3.21
N SER A 96 9.66 -2.23 3.50
CA SER A 96 9.95 -3.58 3.03
C SER A 96 9.92 -3.62 1.50
N VAL A 97 8.86 -3.13 0.87
CA VAL A 97 8.74 -3.06 -0.61
C VAL A 97 9.89 -2.26 -1.22
N ASP A 98 10.21 -1.10 -0.65
CA ASP A 98 11.30 -0.24 -1.16
C ASP A 98 12.69 -0.89 -1.01
N SER A 99 12.88 -1.75 -0.01
CA SER A 99 14.16 -2.45 0.23
C SER A 99 14.58 -3.44 -0.87
N VAL A 100 13.68 -3.79 -1.80
CA VAL A 100 13.99 -4.71 -2.90
C VAL A 100 15.03 -4.10 -3.84
N ASN A 101 16.26 -4.59 -3.82
CA ASN A 101 17.31 -4.06 -4.66
C ASN A 101 17.95 -5.18 -5.49
N PRO A 102 17.47 -5.45 -6.72
CA PRO A 102 18.06 -6.47 -7.57
C PRO A 102 19.46 -6.07 -8.02
N THR A 103 20.39 -7.02 -7.91
CA THR A 103 21.75 -6.87 -8.42
C THR A 103 21.90 -7.67 -9.71
N PRO A 104 22.39 -7.06 -10.81
CA PRO A 104 22.69 -7.80 -12.01
C PRO A 104 23.80 -8.81 -11.74
N VAL A 105 23.56 -10.08 -12.03
CA VAL A 105 24.63 -11.07 -12.11
C VAL A 105 25.52 -10.71 -13.28
N ALA A 106 26.84 -10.70 -13.05
CA ALA A 106 27.82 -10.35 -14.07
C ALA A 106 27.53 -11.15 -15.35
N LYS A 107 27.18 -10.44 -16.43
CA LYS A 107 27.14 -11.02 -17.78
C LYS A 107 28.50 -11.70 -17.97
N PRO A 108 28.59 -13.00 -18.33
CA PRO A 108 29.86 -13.56 -18.75
C PRO A 108 30.35 -12.65 -19.87
N ALA A 109 31.44 -11.92 -19.61
CA ALA A 109 31.98 -10.95 -20.55
C ALA A 109 31.97 -11.61 -21.91
N ALA A 110 31.17 -11.06 -22.85
CA ALA A 110 31.15 -11.56 -24.21
C ALA A 110 32.61 -11.51 -24.65
N LYS A 111 33.26 -12.68 -24.71
CA LYS A 111 34.60 -12.81 -25.23
C LYS A 111 34.47 -12.34 -26.67
N LYS A 112 34.82 -11.07 -26.91
CA LYS A 112 35.24 -10.63 -28.24
C LYS A 112 36.43 -11.51 -28.59
N ARG A 113 36.18 -12.54 -29.39
CA ARG A 113 37.17 -13.24 -30.20
C ARG A 113 36.52 -13.50 -31.54
#